data_AF-A0A8H7AFP8-F1
#
_entry.id   AF-A0A8H7AFP8-F1
#
_cell.length_a   1.000
_cell.length_b   1.000
_cell.length_c   1.000
_cell.angle_alpha   90.00
_cell.angle_beta   90.00
_cell.angle_gamma   90.00
#
_symmetry.space_group_name_H-M   'P 1'
#
loop_
_entity.id
_entity.type
_entity.pdbx_description
1 polymer ?
#
loop_
_entity_poly.entity_id
_entity_poly.type
_entity_poly.pdbx_seq_one_letter_code
_entity_poly.pdbx_strand_id
1 'polypeptide(L)'
;MELSIGLPANPTSSQTGTFYFAYGSNLSPEQMAGRCPEYPATSSIPVAIARLDGWRWIICARGYANIVPFPRTSPQSGGAPKPMSGSEPETLLPQDGEHDQHPHPATAPASDAEPKPDSPGAFHQDDDDDSVVWGLIYNLTAVSESILDGYEGHHTCRNPSPTPNPSPDADEVQRKPFLQGRWDYNKLYLPVRVTRWLQDPVNYGVGSIRSYAPSPEATSTSDKADQAADESEGTEITALVYVDEIRTRPGPVKPEYVGRMNRAIRQSVELGIPKGWVERVMRRWIVDGVEVGERGYVGRSDGHWEGDEHRTHGENHQSELETSHSWVGGAGRKSGPT
;
A
#
# COMPACT_ATOMS: atom_id res chain seq x y z
N MET A 1 -25.00 12.83 -25.81
CA MET A 1 -23.93 12.57 -26.78
C MET A 1 -22.75 12.06 -25.98
N GLU A 2 -22.58 10.74 -25.91
CA GLU A 2 -21.38 10.16 -25.31
C GLU A 2 -20.18 10.56 -26.16
N LEU A 3 -19.20 11.22 -25.53
CA LEU A 3 -17.89 11.40 -26.10
C LEU A 3 -17.23 10.02 -26.13
N SER A 4 -17.39 9.30 -27.25
CA SER A 4 -16.62 8.10 -27.56
C SER A 4 -15.18 8.53 -27.88
N ILE A 5 -14.43 8.80 -26.81
CA ILE A 5 -12.97 8.77 -26.85
C ILE A 5 -12.64 7.29 -26.99
N GLY A 6 -11.93 6.91 -28.06
CA GLY A 6 -11.64 5.52 -28.45
C GLY A 6 -10.72 4.76 -27.48
N LEU A 7 -11.07 4.74 -26.20
CA LEU A 7 -10.48 3.87 -25.19
C LEU A 7 -10.88 2.42 -25.51
N PRO A 8 -9.97 1.44 -25.41
CA PRO A 8 -10.34 0.04 -25.58
C PRO A 8 -11.45 -0.34 -24.60
N ALA A 9 -12.35 -1.24 -25.03
CA ALA A 9 -13.50 -1.69 -24.26
C ALA A 9 -13.15 -2.30 -22.89
N ASN A 10 -11.88 -2.65 -22.67
CA ASN A 10 -11.31 -2.98 -21.38
C ASN A 10 -9.88 -2.43 -21.29
N PRO A 11 -9.57 -1.54 -20.35
CA PRO A 11 -8.23 -0.96 -20.19
C PRO A 11 -7.21 -1.91 -19.53
N THR A 12 -7.62 -3.12 -19.14
CA THR A 12 -6.74 -4.13 -18.52
C THR A 12 -6.41 -5.29 -19.46
N SER A 13 -5.40 -6.10 -19.14
CA SER A 13 -5.00 -7.25 -19.96
C SER A 13 -5.95 -8.44 -19.91
N SER A 14 -6.96 -8.44 -19.02
CA SER A 14 -7.94 -9.52 -18.96
C SER A 14 -8.99 -9.38 -20.06
N GLN A 15 -9.33 -10.49 -20.72
CA GLN A 15 -10.40 -10.55 -21.72
C GLN A 15 -11.75 -10.94 -21.11
N THR A 16 -11.78 -11.38 -19.86
CA THR A 16 -12.98 -11.91 -19.19
C THR A 16 -13.49 -11.04 -18.03
N GLY A 17 -12.77 -9.96 -17.73
CA GLY A 17 -13.10 -9.03 -16.65
C GLY A 17 -12.02 -7.96 -16.50
N THR A 18 -12.00 -7.27 -15.38
CA THR A 18 -10.99 -6.24 -15.08
C THR A 18 -9.94 -6.83 -14.15
N PHE A 19 -8.67 -6.90 -14.59
CA PHE A 19 -7.62 -7.22 -13.63
C PHE A 19 -7.44 -6.07 -12.64
N TYR A 20 -7.52 -6.37 -11.35
CA TYR A 20 -7.35 -5.41 -10.26
C TYR A 20 -6.15 -5.79 -9.40
N PHE A 21 -5.21 -4.86 -9.26
CA PHE A 21 -4.02 -5.01 -8.42
C PHE A 21 -4.28 -4.44 -7.03
N ALA A 22 -4.43 -5.34 -6.05
CA ALA A 22 -4.62 -5.00 -4.65
C ALA A 22 -3.28 -4.89 -3.92
N TYR A 23 -3.06 -3.77 -3.23
CA TYR A 23 -1.86 -3.52 -2.41
C TYR A 23 -2.17 -3.07 -0.96
N GLY A 24 -3.45 -2.88 -0.63
CA GLY A 24 -3.94 -2.49 0.70
C GLY A 24 -4.70 -3.63 1.38
N SER A 25 -5.74 -3.30 2.14
CA SER A 25 -6.56 -4.31 2.86
C SER A 25 -7.24 -5.36 1.97
N ASN A 26 -7.36 -5.09 0.66
CA ASN A 26 -7.86 -6.05 -0.33
C ASN A 26 -6.82 -7.14 -0.70
N LEU A 27 -5.63 -7.10 -0.10
CA LEU A 27 -4.71 -8.24 -0.04
C LEU A 27 -5.30 -9.45 0.71
N SER A 28 -6.40 -9.25 1.45
CA SER A 28 -7.19 -10.30 2.09
C SER A 28 -8.28 -10.83 1.14
N PRO A 29 -8.23 -12.10 0.70
CA PRO A 29 -9.32 -12.71 -0.06
C PRO A 29 -10.64 -12.73 0.70
N GLU A 30 -10.61 -12.90 2.03
CA GLU A 30 -11.79 -12.81 2.89
C GLU A 30 -12.42 -11.41 2.85
N GLN A 31 -11.60 -10.36 2.84
CA GLN A 31 -12.13 -9.01 2.67
C GLN A 31 -12.75 -8.82 1.28
N MET A 32 -12.09 -9.31 0.23
CA MET A 32 -12.66 -9.27 -1.12
C MET A 32 -14.00 -10.02 -1.19
N ALA A 33 -14.09 -11.21 -0.58
CA ALA A 33 -15.33 -11.98 -0.52
C ALA A 33 -16.46 -11.24 0.21
N GLY A 34 -16.12 -10.50 1.28
CA GLY A 34 -17.07 -9.64 1.99
C GLY A 34 -17.52 -8.42 1.17
N ARG A 35 -16.66 -7.89 0.29
CA ARG A 35 -16.97 -6.76 -0.59
C ARG A 35 -17.74 -7.18 -1.84
N CYS A 36 -17.45 -8.35 -2.39
CA CYS A 36 -18.04 -8.88 -3.62
C CYS A 36 -18.87 -10.15 -3.34
N PRO A 37 -19.92 -10.09 -2.51
CA PRO A 37 -20.64 -11.28 -2.04
C PRO A 37 -21.42 -12.01 -3.13
N GLU A 38 -21.72 -11.33 -4.25
CA GLU A 38 -22.46 -11.92 -5.38
C GLU A 38 -21.56 -12.76 -6.29
N TYR A 39 -20.25 -12.50 -6.29
CA TYR A 39 -19.28 -13.16 -7.18
C TYR A 39 -18.00 -13.61 -6.44
N PRO A 40 -18.11 -14.28 -5.27
CA PRO A 40 -16.93 -14.62 -4.48
C PRO A 40 -16.02 -15.62 -5.21
N ALA A 41 -16.60 -16.52 -6.00
CA ALA A 41 -15.87 -17.53 -6.76
C ALA A 41 -15.10 -16.97 -7.98
N THR A 42 -15.37 -15.74 -8.42
CA THR A 42 -14.71 -15.17 -9.60
C THR A 42 -13.94 -13.90 -9.27
N SER A 43 -14.50 -13.00 -8.47
CA SER A 43 -13.91 -11.69 -8.15
C SER A 43 -13.17 -11.62 -6.81
N SER A 44 -13.26 -12.66 -5.98
CA SER A 44 -12.57 -12.71 -4.67
C SER A 44 -11.51 -13.81 -4.55
N ILE A 45 -11.32 -14.61 -5.61
CA ILE A 45 -10.21 -15.57 -5.68
C ILE A 45 -9.01 -14.87 -6.34
N PRO A 46 -7.86 -14.80 -5.66
CA PRO A 46 -6.63 -14.28 -6.26
C PRO A 46 -6.25 -15.05 -7.53
N VAL A 47 -5.89 -14.33 -8.57
CA VAL A 47 -5.47 -14.84 -9.88
C VAL A 47 -3.96 -14.99 -9.96
N ALA A 48 -3.22 -14.02 -9.42
CA ALA A 48 -1.76 -14.00 -9.47
C ALA A 48 -1.17 -13.14 -8.34
N ILE A 49 0.12 -13.32 -8.09
CA ILE A 49 0.97 -12.42 -7.31
C ILE A 49 1.75 -11.56 -8.29
N ALA A 50 1.75 -10.26 -8.08
CA ALA A 50 2.45 -9.33 -8.95
C ALA A 50 3.22 -8.29 -8.14
N ARG A 51 4.15 -7.63 -8.83
CA ARG A 51 4.88 -6.48 -8.31
C ARG A 51 4.73 -5.27 -9.23
N LEU A 52 4.72 -4.09 -8.65
CA LEU A 52 4.66 -2.80 -9.33
C LEU A 52 5.96 -2.03 -9.05
N ASP A 53 6.77 -1.87 -10.08
CA ASP A 53 8.13 -1.31 -10.00
C ASP A 53 8.13 0.23 -10.15
N GLY A 54 9.00 0.91 -9.42
CA GLY A 54 9.08 2.39 -9.42
C GLY A 54 8.00 3.06 -8.57
N TRP A 55 7.43 2.35 -7.61
CA TRP A 55 6.39 2.83 -6.71
C TRP A 55 6.75 2.51 -5.26
N ARG A 56 6.36 3.40 -4.35
CA ARG A 56 6.50 3.21 -2.91
C ARG A 56 5.14 3.00 -2.27
N TRP A 57 5.03 2.01 -1.40
CA TRP A 57 3.87 1.84 -0.54
C TRP A 57 3.97 2.74 0.70
N ILE A 58 2.87 3.40 1.05
CA ILE A 58 2.76 4.26 2.24
C ILE A 58 1.41 4.08 2.92
N ILE A 59 1.33 4.53 4.17
CA ILE A 59 0.05 5.00 4.73
C ILE A 59 -0.06 6.49 4.44
N CYS A 60 -1.05 6.88 3.66
CA CYS A 60 -1.23 8.25 3.22
C CYS A 60 -1.82 9.14 4.33
N ALA A 61 -1.93 10.45 4.09
CA ALA A 61 -2.42 11.41 5.09
C ALA A 61 -3.85 11.13 5.59
N ARG A 62 -4.63 10.29 4.92
CA ARG A 62 -5.95 9.81 5.39
C ARG A 62 -5.88 8.67 6.40
N GLY A 63 -4.71 8.06 6.57
CA GLY A 63 -4.50 6.87 7.41
C GLY A 63 -4.84 5.54 6.75
N TYR A 64 -4.89 5.49 5.42
CA TYR A 64 -5.10 4.27 4.61
C TYR A 64 -3.91 3.98 3.70
N ALA A 65 -3.79 2.74 3.21
CA ALA A 65 -2.74 2.35 2.27
C ALA A 65 -2.86 3.15 0.97
N ASN A 66 -1.73 3.57 0.43
CA ASN A 66 -1.62 4.19 -0.87
C ASN A 66 -0.27 3.84 -1.50
N ILE A 67 -0.15 4.08 -2.79
CA ILE A 67 1.12 4.02 -3.51
C ILE A 67 1.45 5.39 -4.10
N VAL A 68 2.74 5.73 -4.13
CA VAL A 68 3.24 6.96 -4.73
C VAL A 68 4.40 6.65 -5.66
N PRO A 69 4.59 7.38 -6.78
CA PRO A 69 5.76 7.20 -7.62
C PRO A 69 7.05 7.34 -6.81
N PHE A 70 7.96 6.38 -6.94
CA PHE A 70 9.30 6.48 -6.38
C PHE A 70 10.18 7.23 -7.39
N PRO A 71 10.84 8.34 -7.02
CA PRO A 71 11.69 9.06 -7.94
C PRO A 71 12.83 8.14 -8.40
N ARG A 72 12.92 7.86 -9.70
CA ARG A 72 14.08 7.17 -10.25
C ARG A 72 15.27 8.10 -10.07
N THR A 73 16.25 7.72 -9.25
CA THR A 73 17.57 8.31 -9.36
C THR A 73 18.11 7.88 -10.72
N SER A 74 18.20 8.81 -11.68
CA SER A 74 18.91 8.52 -12.92
C SER A 74 20.35 8.15 -12.58
N PRO A 75 20.94 7.09 -13.17
CA PRO A 75 22.38 6.89 -13.08
C PRO A 75 23.03 8.16 -13.66
N GLN A 76 23.78 8.89 -12.83
CA GLN A 76 24.53 10.05 -13.30
C GLN A 76 25.45 9.59 -14.44
N SER A 77 25.18 10.09 -15.65
CA SER A 77 26.15 10.08 -16.71
C SER A 77 27.36 10.91 -16.28
N GLY A 78 28.53 10.29 -16.40
CA GLY A 78 29.88 10.84 -16.41
C GLY A 78 30.10 12.28 -15.92
N GLY A 79 30.81 12.37 -14.80
CA GLY A 79 31.69 13.45 -14.34
C GLY A 79 31.67 14.79 -15.08
N ALA A 80 31.30 15.84 -14.33
CA ALA A 80 31.77 17.20 -14.59
C ALA A 80 32.86 17.56 -13.55
N PRO A 81 33.97 18.20 -13.97
CA PRO A 81 35.17 18.36 -13.17
C PRO A 81 35.04 19.44 -12.09
N LYS A 82 35.80 19.24 -11.01
CA LYS A 82 35.97 20.13 -9.85
C LYS A 82 36.52 21.50 -10.31
N PRO A 83 35.90 22.64 -9.95
CA PRO A 83 36.52 23.94 -10.22
C PRO A 83 37.69 24.17 -9.26
N MET A 84 38.82 24.58 -9.85
CA MET A 84 40.04 25.00 -9.18
C MET A 84 39.86 26.36 -8.47
N SER A 85 40.61 26.47 -7.37
CA SER A 85 40.98 27.66 -6.60
C SER A 85 41.12 28.97 -7.40
N GLY A 86 40.58 30.06 -6.86
CA GLY A 86 40.86 31.43 -7.31
C GLY A 86 40.33 32.50 -6.36
N SER A 87 41.21 32.94 -5.44
CA SER A 87 41.37 34.32 -4.90
C SER A 87 40.15 35.14 -4.43
N GLU A 88 40.13 35.43 -3.14
CA GLU A 88 39.42 36.57 -2.50
C GLU A 88 39.95 37.94 -2.99
N PRO A 89 39.22 39.02 -2.69
CA PRO A 89 39.77 39.90 -1.66
C PRO A 89 38.77 40.38 -0.59
N GLU A 90 39.38 40.74 0.54
CA GLU A 90 38.85 41.21 1.82
C GLU A 90 37.78 42.31 1.76
N THR A 91 36.88 42.30 2.74
CA THR A 91 36.37 43.55 3.31
C THR A 91 36.17 43.43 4.82
N LEU A 92 36.58 44.50 5.51
CA LEU A 92 36.86 44.69 6.93
C LEU A 92 35.68 44.51 7.91
N LEU A 93 36.07 44.08 9.12
CA LEU A 93 35.35 43.95 10.42
C LEU A 93 34.81 45.31 10.97
N PRO A 94 33.96 45.37 12.05
CA PRO A 94 34.21 44.91 13.45
C PRO A 94 33.10 44.00 14.01
N GLN A 95 33.38 42.89 14.71
CA GLN A 95 33.84 42.73 16.11
C GLN A 95 32.95 43.39 17.18
N ASP A 96 32.17 42.54 17.86
CA ASP A 96 31.81 42.51 19.29
C ASP A 96 31.43 41.01 19.53
N GLY A 97 31.85 40.21 20.51
CA GLY A 97 32.39 40.41 21.86
C GLY A 97 31.60 39.46 22.80
N GLU A 98 32.28 38.77 23.73
CA GLU A 98 31.78 37.79 24.75
C GLU A 98 31.66 36.33 24.28
N HIS A 99 32.62 35.41 24.49
CA HIS A 99 33.33 34.95 25.71
C HIS A 99 32.41 34.44 26.83
N ASP A 100 32.26 33.11 26.92
CA ASP A 100 32.50 32.44 28.21
C ASP A 100 32.92 30.96 28.05
N GLN A 101 33.93 30.58 28.84
CA GLN A 101 34.64 29.30 28.83
C GLN A 101 34.41 28.55 30.15
N HIS A 102 34.07 27.25 30.04
CA HIS A 102 34.54 26.10 30.86
C HIS A 102 34.26 26.08 32.39
N PRO A 103 34.34 24.91 33.11
CA PRO A 103 35.13 23.71 32.81
C PRO A 103 34.51 22.32 33.09
N HIS A 104 35.22 21.30 32.58
CA HIS A 104 35.16 19.90 32.97
C HIS A 104 35.57 19.67 34.44
N PRO A 105 35.29 18.48 35.00
CA PRO A 105 36.43 17.66 35.41
C PRO A 105 36.35 16.18 34.96
N ALA A 106 37.53 15.58 34.95
CA ALA A 106 37.89 14.27 34.42
C ALA A 106 37.53 13.10 35.35
N THR A 107 37.46 11.89 34.78
CA THR A 107 38.41 10.76 34.98
C THR A 107 37.67 9.42 34.88
N ALA A 108 38.13 8.54 33.98
CA ALA A 108 37.73 7.14 33.84
C ALA A 108 38.40 6.25 34.92
N PRO A 109 37.97 4.98 35.08
CA PRO A 109 38.86 3.94 34.57
C PRO A 109 38.16 2.82 33.79
N ALA A 110 38.99 2.10 33.05
CA ALA A 110 38.68 1.04 32.11
C ALA A 110 38.22 -0.27 32.77
N SER A 111 37.42 -1.05 32.03
CA SER A 111 37.45 -2.51 32.09
C SER A 111 36.83 -3.13 30.83
N ASP A 112 37.63 -4.01 30.22
CA ASP A 112 37.28 -5.21 29.46
C ASP A 112 36.66 -5.10 28.06
N ALA A 113 37.54 -5.43 27.11
CA ALA A 113 37.23 -5.76 25.73
C ALA A 113 36.52 -7.12 25.65
N GLU A 114 35.34 -7.13 25.04
CA GLU A 114 34.69 -8.34 24.53
C GLU A 114 34.67 -8.33 22.98
N PRO A 115 34.69 -9.52 22.35
CA PRO A 115 35.17 -9.71 20.98
C PRO A 115 34.15 -9.21 19.94
N LYS A 116 34.70 -8.65 18.85
CA LYS A 116 33.96 -8.31 17.63
C LYS A 116 33.25 -9.56 17.08
N PRO A 117 31.93 -9.55 16.89
CA PRO A 117 31.30 -10.50 16.00
C PRO A 117 31.71 -10.17 14.56
N ASP A 118 32.06 -11.21 13.81
CA ASP A 118 32.43 -11.15 12.41
C ASP A 118 31.46 -10.29 11.60
N SER A 119 32.03 -9.47 10.71
CA SER A 119 31.31 -8.68 9.74
C SER A 119 30.17 -9.50 9.11
N PRO A 120 28.89 -9.08 9.22
CA PRO A 120 27.91 -9.62 8.30
C PRO A 120 28.34 -9.16 6.91
N GLY A 121 28.61 -10.13 6.04
CA GLY A 121 28.92 -9.90 4.64
C GLY A 121 27.95 -8.87 4.07
N ALA A 122 28.48 -7.98 3.24
CA ALA A 122 27.74 -6.87 2.64
C ALA A 122 26.37 -7.36 2.13
N PHE A 123 25.32 -7.10 2.90
CA PHE A 123 23.99 -7.04 2.36
C PHE A 123 24.02 -5.83 1.43
N HIS A 124 23.84 -6.10 0.13
CA HIS A 124 23.59 -5.03 -0.82
C HIS A 124 22.43 -4.20 -0.26
N GLN A 125 22.68 -2.90 -0.12
CA GLN A 125 21.74 -1.96 0.46
C GLN A 125 20.63 -1.74 -0.56
N ASP A 126 19.56 -2.52 -0.45
CA ASP A 126 18.47 -2.60 -1.43
C ASP A 126 17.59 -1.34 -1.38
N ASP A 127 17.99 -0.30 -2.12
CA ASP A 127 17.07 0.75 -2.59
C ASP A 127 15.91 0.16 -3.45
N ASP A 128 16.03 -1.09 -3.88
CA ASP A 128 15.09 -1.79 -4.75
C ASP A 128 13.74 -2.06 -4.05
N ASP A 129 13.74 -2.53 -2.80
CA ASP A 129 12.50 -2.92 -2.09
C ASP A 129 11.57 -1.74 -1.76
N ASP A 130 12.13 -0.57 -1.41
CA ASP A 130 11.35 0.63 -1.11
C ASP A 130 10.75 1.27 -2.40
N SER A 131 11.16 0.78 -3.56
CA SER A 131 10.69 1.18 -4.90
C SER A 131 9.82 0.13 -5.60
N VAL A 132 9.49 -0.97 -4.89
CA VAL A 132 8.63 -2.04 -5.40
C VAL A 132 7.43 -2.23 -4.47
N VAL A 133 6.24 -2.32 -5.06
CA VAL A 133 5.02 -2.67 -4.32
C VAL A 133 4.56 -4.05 -4.73
N TRP A 134 4.44 -4.97 -3.78
CA TRP A 134 3.84 -6.28 -4.02
C TRP A 134 2.33 -6.24 -3.83
N GLY A 135 1.63 -7.06 -4.62
CA GLY A 135 0.18 -7.12 -4.61
C GLY A 135 -0.40 -8.44 -5.12
N LEU A 136 -1.71 -8.57 -4.97
CA LEU A 136 -2.49 -9.65 -5.55
C LEU A 136 -3.30 -9.13 -6.74
N ILE A 137 -3.39 -9.94 -7.80
CA ILE A 137 -4.28 -9.72 -8.92
C ILE A 137 -5.60 -10.43 -8.66
N TYR A 138 -6.72 -9.74 -8.86
CA TYR A 138 -8.06 -10.32 -8.95
C TYR A 138 -8.63 -10.08 -10.35
N ASN A 139 -9.58 -10.89 -10.79
CA ASN A 139 -10.34 -10.64 -12.03
C ASN A 139 -11.78 -10.24 -11.68
N LEU A 140 -12.08 -8.96 -11.79
CA LEU A 140 -13.38 -8.41 -11.41
C LEU A 140 -14.38 -8.54 -12.55
N THR A 141 -15.61 -8.95 -12.21
CA THR A 141 -16.76 -8.68 -13.09
C THR A 141 -17.07 -7.18 -13.07
N ALA A 142 -17.76 -6.66 -14.09
CA ALA A 142 -18.18 -5.25 -14.12
C ALA A 142 -19.03 -4.86 -12.89
N VAL A 143 -19.85 -5.79 -12.37
CA VAL A 143 -20.63 -5.58 -11.14
C VAL A 143 -19.72 -5.49 -9.92
N SER A 144 -18.74 -6.41 -9.79
CA SER A 144 -17.79 -6.38 -8.67
C SER A 144 -16.91 -5.13 -8.70
N GLU A 145 -16.48 -4.67 -9.88
CA GLU A 145 -15.77 -3.41 -10.04
C GLU A 145 -16.61 -2.22 -9.56
N SER A 146 -17.89 -2.14 -9.95
CA SER A 146 -18.81 -1.10 -9.49
C SER A 146 -19.03 -1.12 -7.96
N ILE A 147 -19.05 -2.31 -7.36
CA ILE A 147 -19.11 -2.44 -5.90
C ILE A 147 -17.82 -1.94 -5.25
N LEU A 148 -16.65 -2.32 -5.78
CA LEU A 148 -15.36 -1.81 -5.30
C LEU A 148 -15.25 -0.29 -5.45
N ASP A 149 -15.77 0.29 -6.53
CA ASP A 149 -15.84 1.74 -6.71
C ASP A 149 -16.54 2.44 -5.55
N GLY A 150 -17.56 1.81 -4.96
CA GLY A 150 -18.13 2.25 -3.70
C GLY A 150 -17.08 2.34 -2.59
N TYR A 151 -16.46 1.21 -2.26
CA TYR A 151 -15.48 1.09 -1.17
C TYR A 151 -14.23 1.98 -1.34
N GLU A 152 -13.82 2.24 -2.57
CA GLU A 152 -12.67 3.12 -2.89
C GLU A 152 -13.09 4.60 -3.05
N GLY A 153 -14.37 4.90 -2.84
CA GLY A 153 -14.99 6.22 -2.98
C GLY A 153 -14.83 6.83 -4.38
N HIS A 154 -14.86 5.95 -5.39
CA HIS A 154 -14.80 6.23 -6.83
C HIS A 154 -16.20 6.16 -7.48
N HIS A 155 -17.21 6.77 -6.87
CA HIS A 155 -18.59 6.71 -7.36
C HIS A 155 -19.14 8.09 -7.75
N THR A 156 -20.21 8.10 -8.55
CA THR A 156 -20.75 9.31 -9.19
C THR A 156 -21.20 10.38 -8.19
N CYS A 157 -21.80 10.01 -7.05
CA CYS A 157 -22.24 11.03 -6.08
C CYS A 157 -21.08 11.76 -5.38
N ARG A 158 -19.86 11.19 -5.36
CA ARG A 158 -18.66 11.89 -4.87
C ARG A 158 -18.10 12.86 -5.91
N ASN A 159 -18.10 12.45 -7.18
CA ASN A 159 -17.62 13.27 -8.29
C ASN A 159 -18.60 13.21 -9.47
N PRO A 160 -19.68 14.03 -9.45
CA PRO A 160 -20.76 13.94 -10.43
C PRO A 160 -20.37 14.47 -11.82
N SER A 161 -19.25 15.19 -11.92
CA SER A 161 -18.72 15.71 -13.18
C SER A 161 -17.21 15.48 -13.24
N PRO A 162 -16.77 14.23 -13.45
CA PRO A 162 -15.35 13.91 -13.55
C PRO A 162 -14.67 14.72 -14.64
N THR A 163 -13.50 15.28 -14.31
CA THR A 163 -12.70 16.04 -15.28
C THR A 163 -11.79 15.07 -16.03
N PRO A 164 -11.89 14.97 -17.37
CA PRO A 164 -10.97 14.15 -18.16
C PRO A 164 -9.52 14.58 -17.98
N ASN A 165 -8.58 13.65 -18.11
CA ASN A 165 -7.16 13.97 -18.09
C ASN A 165 -6.82 14.89 -19.30
N PRO A 166 -6.27 16.10 -19.07
CA PRO A 166 -5.99 17.06 -20.14
C PRO A 166 -4.71 16.75 -20.93
N SER A 167 -3.99 15.67 -20.60
CA SER A 167 -2.75 15.32 -21.28
C SER A 167 -2.96 15.14 -22.79
N PRO A 168 -2.06 15.67 -23.64
CA PRO A 168 -2.08 15.39 -25.07
C PRO A 168 -1.58 13.98 -25.41
N ASP A 169 -0.98 13.26 -24.46
CA ASP A 169 -0.51 11.89 -24.64
C ASP A 169 -1.67 10.88 -24.47
N ALA A 170 -2.04 10.21 -25.56
CA ALA A 170 -3.11 9.22 -25.56
C ALA A 170 -2.82 8.03 -24.63
N ASP A 171 -1.56 7.63 -24.49
CA ASP A 171 -1.18 6.54 -23.58
C ASP A 171 -1.33 6.99 -22.13
N GLU A 172 -1.05 8.26 -21.83
CA GLU A 172 -1.30 8.83 -20.50
C GLU A 172 -2.80 8.93 -20.20
N VAL A 173 -3.62 9.35 -21.17
CA VAL A 173 -5.08 9.37 -21.04
C VAL A 173 -5.63 7.95 -20.86
N GLN A 174 -5.08 6.94 -21.53
CA GLN A 174 -5.49 5.56 -21.32
C GLN A 174 -5.08 5.03 -19.94
N ARG A 175 -3.87 5.33 -19.47
CA ARG A 175 -3.40 4.95 -18.11
C ARG A 175 -4.18 5.68 -17.02
N LYS A 176 -4.60 6.91 -17.25
CA LYS A 176 -5.32 7.77 -16.31
C LYS A 176 -6.37 8.58 -17.07
N PRO A 177 -7.60 8.07 -17.22
CA PRO A 177 -8.63 8.74 -18.03
C PRO A 177 -9.18 10.02 -17.41
N PHE A 178 -9.20 10.12 -16.08
CA PHE A 178 -9.75 11.26 -15.34
C PHE A 178 -8.74 11.77 -14.31
N LEU A 179 -8.87 13.05 -13.95
CA LEU A 179 -8.27 13.59 -12.74
C LEU A 179 -9.08 13.11 -11.52
N GLN A 180 -8.41 12.85 -10.39
CA GLN A 180 -9.06 12.34 -9.17
C GLN A 180 -10.28 13.17 -8.73
N GLY A 181 -10.18 14.51 -8.83
CA GLY A 181 -11.26 15.40 -8.44
C GLY A 181 -11.67 15.21 -6.98
N ARG A 182 -12.94 14.87 -6.74
CA ARG A 182 -13.52 14.66 -5.40
C ARG A 182 -13.56 13.19 -4.97
N TRP A 183 -13.03 12.28 -5.78
CA TRP A 183 -12.94 10.88 -5.39
C TRP A 183 -11.90 10.64 -4.31
N ASP A 184 -12.11 9.57 -3.58
CA ASP A 184 -11.21 9.12 -2.52
C ASP A 184 -9.93 8.52 -3.09
N TYR A 185 -10.07 7.64 -4.08
CA TYR A 185 -9.01 7.16 -4.94
C TYR A 185 -9.38 7.37 -6.41
N ASN A 186 -8.38 7.63 -7.26
CA ASN A 186 -8.54 7.64 -8.70
C ASN A 186 -8.28 6.24 -9.29
N LYS A 187 -8.82 5.96 -10.47
CA LYS A 187 -8.50 4.75 -11.24
C LYS A 187 -7.33 4.99 -12.18
N LEU A 188 -6.26 4.24 -11.97
CA LEU A 188 -5.12 4.17 -12.87
C LEU A 188 -5.03 2.75 -13.46
N TYR A 189 -4.52 2.64 -14.67
CA TYR A 189 -4.30 1.38 -15.37
C TYR A 189 -2.80 1.21 -15.59
N LEU A 190 -2.15 0.45 -14.73
CA LEU A 190 -0.71 0.38 -14.63
C LEU A 190 -0.17 -0.98 -15.08
N PRO A 191 0.98 -1.02 -15.77
CA PRO A 191 1.69 -2.28 -16.00
C PRO A 191 2.23 -2.81 -14.67
N VAL A 192 1.93 -4.07 -14.38
CA VAL A 192 2.43 -4.82 -13.23
C VAL A 192 3.09 -6.10 -13.72
N ARG A 193 4.18 -6.50 -13.08
CA ARG A 193 4.90 -7.72 -13.42
C ARG A 193 4.37 -8.88 -12.59
N VAL A 194 3.77 -9.86 -13.24
CA VAL A 194 3.36 -11.10 -12.60
C VAL A 194 4.60 -11.88 -12.19
N THR A 195 4.63 -12.27 -10.93
CA THR A 195 5.70 -13.07 -10.34
C THR A 195 5.28 -14.52 -10.19
N ARG A 196 3.98 -14.78 -9.99
CA ARG A 196 3.43 -16.13 -9.92
C ARG A 196 1.95 -16.14 -10.24
N TRP A 197 1.53 -17.01 -11.15
CA TRP A 197 0.10 -17.28 -11.38
C TRP A 197 -0.44 -18.23 -10.31
N LEU A 198 -1.62 -17.92 -9.78
CA LEU A 198 -2.36 -18.74 -8.81
C LEU A 198 -3.54 -19.47 -9.49
N GLN A 199 -3.95 -18.98 -10.67
CA GLN A 199 -4.92 -19.58 -11.57
C GLN A 199 -4.36 -19.55 -12.99
N ASP A 200 -4.81 -20.46 -13.86
CA ASP A 200 -4.30 -20.55 -15.23
C ASP A 200 -4.59 -19.24 -16.01
N PRO A 201 -3.57 -18.52 -16.50
CA PRO A 201 -3.73 -17.25 -17.22
C PRO A 201 -4.59 -17.37 -18.49
N VAL A 202 -4.65 -18.56 -19.10
CA VAL A 202 -5.47 -18.82 -20.29
C VAL A 202 -6.97 -18.59 -20.01
N ASN A 203 -7.42 -18.82 -18.77
CA ASN A 203 -8.81 -18.59 -18.36
C ASN A 203 -9.21 -17.10 -18.42
N TYR A 204 -8.22 -16.20 -18.48
CA TYR A 204 -8.43 -14.75 -18.56
C TYR A 204 -8.06 -14.18 -19.93
N GLY A 205 -7.79 -15.04 -20.91
CA GLY A 205 -7.33 -14.64 -22.24
C GLY A 205 -5.90 -14.12 -22.26
N VAL A 206 -5.10 -14.42 -21.23
CA VAL A 206 -3.66 -14.13 -21.20
C VAL A 206 -2.94 -15.36 -21.76
N GLY A 207 -2.79 -15.42 -23.08
CA GLY A 207 -1.93 -16.40 -23.73
C GLY A 207 -0.48 -15.94 -23.68
N SER A 208 0.48 -16.89 -23.57
CA SER A 208 1.93 -16.63 -23.58
C SER A 208 2.27 -15.57 -24.64
N ILE A 209 2.55 -14.35 -24.19
CA ILE A 209 3.02 -13.27 -25.04
C ILE A 209 4.34 -13.79 -25.58
N ARG A 210 4.35 -14.22 -26.85
CA ARG A 210 5.57 -14.65 -27.54
C ARG A 210 6.66 -13.63 -27.26
N SER A 211 7.65 -14.04 -26.47
CA SER A 211 8.91 -13.32 -26.38
C SER A 211 9.44 -13.16 -27.80
N TYR A 212 9.87 -11.96 -28.11
CA TYR A 212 10.41 -11.58 -29.41
C TYR A 212 11.61 -12.50 -29.73
N ALA A 213 11.45 -13.44 -30.67
CA ALA A 213 12.52 -14.32 -31.10
C ALA A 213 13.45 -13.63 -32.11
N PRO A 214 14.75 -13.95 -32.08
CA PRO A 214 15.50 -14.14 -33.32
C PRO A 214 15.94 -15.61 -33.47
N SER A 215 15.37 -16.23 -34.51
CA SER A 215 15.84 -17.35 -35.36
C SER A 215 16.06 -18.78 -34.79
N PRO A 216 15.83 -19.82 -35.61
CA PRO A 216 15.77 -21.21 -35.18
C PRO A 216 17.08 -21.98 -35.43
N GLU A 217 17.49 -22.78 -34.45
CA GLU A 217 18.34 -24.00 -34.52
C GLU A 217 18.50 -24.48 -33.06
N ALA A 218 18.28 -25.72 -32.61
CA ALA A 218 17.92 -26.98 -33.23
C ALA A 218 17.40 -27.96 -32.13
N THR A 219 16.60 -28.95 -32.55
CA THR A 219 16.46 -30.34 -32.02
C THR A 219 16.18 -30.65 -30.53
N SER A 220 14.97 -31.20 -30.30
CA SER A 220 14.54 -32.36 -29.46
C SER A 220 15.41 -32.81 -28.27
N THR A 221 14.88 -33.06 -27.07
CA THR A 221 13.93 -34.15 -26.71
C THR A 221 13.37 -33.98 -25.28
N SER A 222 12.13 -34.44 -25.08
CA SER A 222 11.50 -34.95 -23.83
C SER A 222 11.94 -34.37 -22.47
N ASP A 223 11.15 -33.44 -21.93
CA ASP A 223 10.84 -33.24 -20.50
C ASP A 223 9.81 -32.09 -20.38
N LYS A 224 8.51 -32.37 -20.63
CA LYS A 224 7.49 -31.33 -20.89
C LYS A 224 6.46 -31.07 -19.79
N ALA A 225 6.67 -31.57 -18.57
CA ALA A 225 5.74 -31.31 -17.46
C ALA A 225 6.26 -30.27 -16.45
N ASP A 226 7.57 -30.18 -16.23
CA ASP A 226 8.14 -29.33 -15.17
C ASP A 226 8.63 -27.96 -15.65
N GLN A 227 8.72 -27.72 -16.96
CA GLN A 227 9.20 -26.43 -17.53
C GLN A 227 8.08 -25.40 -17.80
N ALA A 228 6.80 -25.78 -17.70
CA ALA A 228 5.69 -24.87 -18.00
C ALA A 228 5.41 -23.83 -16.90
N ALA A 229 5.89 -24.06 -15.67
CA ALA A 229 5.71 -23.13 -14.56
C ALA A 229 6.68 -21.93 -14.61
N ASP A 230 7.86 -22.11 -15.21
CA ASP A 230 8.96 -21.14 -15.22
C ASP A 230 8.81 -20.08 -16.34
N GLU A 231 8.20 -20.44 -17.47
CA GLU A 231 8.06 -19.55 -18.65
C GLU A 231 6.97 -18.45 -18.52
N SER A 232 6.24 -18.40 -17.40
CA SER A 232 5.17 -17.41 -17.17
C SER A 232 5.51 -16.36 -16.09
N GLU A 233 6.59 -16.58 -15.33
CA GLU A 233 7.12 -15.59 -14.41
C GLU A 233 7.69 -14.40 -15.20
N GLY A 234 7.40 -13.19 -14.75
CA GLY A 234 7.84 -11.97 -15.43
C GLY A 234 6.88 -11.44 -16.50
N THR A 235 5.73 -12.07 -16.73
CA THR A 235 4.69 -11.54 -17.63
C THR A 235 4.22 -10.17 -17.17
N GLU A 236 4.28 -9.16 -18.04
CA GLU A 236 3.71 -7.84 -17.76
C GLU A 236 2.24 -7.81 -18.17
N ILE A 237 1.36 -7.41 -17.25
CA ILE A 237 -0.07 -7.19 -17.48
C ILE A 237 -0.47 -5.79 -17.06
N THR A 238 -1.44 -5.20 -17.75
CA THR A 238 -2.08 -3.95 -17.32
C THR A 238 -3.20 -4.29 -16.36
N ALA A 239 -3.19 -3.67 -15.17
CA ALA A 239 -4.21 -3.85 -14.14
C ALA A 239 -4.77 -2.49 -13.67
N LEU A 240 -6.03 -2.48 -13.29
CA LEU A 240 -6.67 -1.41 -12.53
C LEU A 240 -6.00 -1.29 -11.15
N VAL A 241 -5.66 -0.07 -10.78
CA VAL A 241 -5.08 0.31 -9.49
C VAL A 241 -5.80 1.55 -8.98
N TYR A 242 -6.31 1.50 -7.76
CA TYR A 242 -6.86 2.67 -7.09
C TYR A 242 -5.72 3.45 -6.43
N VAL A 243 -5.55 4.74 -6.74
CA VAL A 243 -4.45 5.58 -6.22
C VAL A 243 -4.97 6.92 -5.72
N ASP A 244 -4.57 7.32 -4.52
CA ASP A 244 -4.84 8.67 -4.00
C ASP A 244 -3.70 9.60 -4.43
N GLU A 245 -3.92 10.30 -5.54
CA GLU A 245 -3.00 11.24 -6.16
C GLU A 245 -2.95 12.60 -5.43
N ILE A 246 -3.92 12.90 -4.58
CA ILE A 246 -4.01 14.18 -3.85
C ILE A 246 -3.30 14.08 -2.50
N ARG A 247 -3.58 13.05 -1.70
CA ARG A 247 -3.09 12.95 -0.31
C ARG A 247 -1.84 12.08 -0.20
N THR A 248 -0.86 12.32 -1.06
CA THR A 248 0.35 11.50 -1.25
C THR A 248 1.38 11.57 -0.13
N ARG A 249 1.21 12.45 0.86
CA ARG A 249 2.12 12.53 2.01
C ARG A 249 1.84 11.40 3.01
N PRO A 250 2.87 10.83 3.66
CA PRO A 250 2.64 9.86 4.71
C PRO A 250 1.88 10.44 5.92
N GLY A 251 1.09 9.61 6.59
CA GLY A 251 0.30 9.98 7.76
C GLY A 251 0.11 8.82 8.75
N PRO A 252 -0.49 9.08 9.93
CA PRO A 252 -0.75 8.05 10.92
C PRO A 252 -1.82 7.06 10.43
N VAL A 253 -1.59 5.77 10.66
CA VAL A 253 -2.58 4.73 10.34
C VAL A 253 -3.82 4.88 11.23
N LYS A 254 -5.01 4.75 10.64
CA LYS A 254 -6.25 4.74 11.39
C LYS A 254 -6.35 3.45 12.23
N PRO A 255 -6.64 3.50 13.55
CA PRO A 255 -6.72 2.29 14.39
C PRO A 255 -7.65 1.22 13.84
N GLU A 256 -8.77 1.65 13.26
CA GLU A 256 -9.76 0.78 12.64
C GLU A 256 -9.28 0.11 11.34
N TYR A 257 -8.20 0.62 10.73
CA TYR A 257 -7.58 0.02 9.56
C TYR A 257 -6.60 -1.09 9.90
N VAL A 258 -5.92 -0.97 11.06
CA VAL A 258 -4.85 -1.89 11.50
C VAL A 258 -5.32 -3.34 11.49
N GLY A 259 -6.49 -3.63 12.04
CA GLY A 259 -7.05 -4.99 12.07
C GLY A 259 -7.26 -5.61 10.69
N ARG A 260 -7.75 -4.83 9.73
CA ARG A 260 -7.91 -5.29 8.34
C ARG A 260 -6.56 -5.54 7.68
N MET A 261 -5.61 -4.65 7.92
CA MET A 261 -4.27 -4.79 7.35
C MET A 261 -3.51 -5.98 7.92
N ASN A 262 -3.64 -6.28 9.22
CA ASN A 262 -3.01 -7.46 9.81
C ASN A 262 -3.53 -8.76 9.18
N ARG A 263 -4.85 -8.89 8.98
CA ARG A 263 -5.43 -10.02 8.24
C ARG A 263 -4.91 -10.08 6.80
N ALA A 264 -4.88 -8.94 6.12
CA ALA A 264 -4.43 -8.84 4.73
C ALA A 264 -2.94 -9.20 4.57
N ILE A 265 -2.10 -8.78 5.52
CA ILE A 265 -0.69 -9.16 5.61
C ILE A 265 -0.57 -10.68 5.80
N ARG A 266 -1.25 -11.26 6.80
CA ARG A 266 -1.17 -12.69 7.08
C ARG A 266 -1.56 -13.53 5.87
N GLN A 267 -2.74 -13.27 5.29
CA GLN A 267 -3.26 -14.02 4.15
C GLN A 267 -2.43 -13.85 2.89
N SER A 268 -1.93 -12.64 2.61
CA SER A 268 -1.10 -12.43 1.42
C SER A 268 0.27 -13.09 1.52
N VAL A 269 0.86 -13.16 2.72
CA VAL A 269 2.10 -13.92 2.97
C VAL A 269 1.85 -15.43 2.83
N GLU A 270 0.73 -15.95 3.35
CA GLU A 270 0.31 -17.35 3.14
C GLU A 270 0.15 -17.66 1.64
N LEU A 271 -0.35 -16.71 0.87
CA LEU A 271 -0.45 -16.78 -0.60
C LEU A 271 0.88 -16.54 -1.32
N GLY A 272 1.99 -16.23 -0.63
CA GLY A 272 3.32 -16.13 -1.22
C GLY A 272 3.82 -14.72 -1.54
N ILE A 273 3.17 -13.64 -1.07
CA ILE A 273 3.83 -12.32 -1.04
C ILE A 273 5.07 -12.42 -0.13
N PRO A 274 6.24 -11.88 -0.53
CA PRO A 274 7.46 -12.03 0.25
C PRO A 274 7.33 -11.45 1.66
N LYS A 275 7.48 -12.31 2.68
CA LYS A 275 7.48 -11.89 4.09
C LYS A 275 8.51 -10.79 4.35
N GLY A 276 9.70 -10.89 3.75
CA GLY A 276 10.75 -9.87 3.89
C GLY A 276 10.30 -8.48 3.43
N TRP A 277 9.56 -8.39 2.32
CA TRP A 277 8.99 -7.13 1.84
C TRP A 277 7.94 -6.60 2.81
N VAL A 278 7.04 -7.45 3.32
CA VAL A 278 6.03 -7.05 4.31
C VAL A 278 6.68 -6.47 5.58
N GLU A 279 7.67 -7.15 6.14
CA GLU A 279 8.39 -6.72 7.34
C GLU A 279 9.12 -5.39 7.11
N ARG A 280 9.74 -5.23 5.94
CA ARG A 280 10.46 -4.00 5.60
C ARG A 280 9.53 -2.85 5.25
N VAL A 281 8.42 -3.08 4.55
CA VAL A 281 7.63 -2.00 3.94
C VAL A 281 6.35 -1.71 4.75
N MET A 282 5.54 -2.74 5.00
CA MET A 282 4.23 -2.56 5.63
C MET A 282 4.30 -2.46 7.16
N ARG A 283 5.15 -3.28 7.80
CA ARG A 283 5.28 -3.34 9.26
C ARG A 283 5.90 -2.09 9.90
N ARG A 284 6.52 -1.22 9.10
CA ARG A 284 6.90 0.14 9.53
C ARG A 284 5.68 0.98 9.97
N TRP A 285 4.49 0.65 9.47
CA TRP A 285 3.27 1.43 9.65
C TRP A 285 2.17 0.66 10.39
N ILE A 286 2.11 -0.67 10.20
CA ILE A 286 1.05 -1.52 10.73
C ILE A 286 1.57 -2.33 11.91
N VAL A 287 1.17 -1.92 13.12
CA VAL A 287 1.49 -2.63 14.36
C VAL A 287 0.87 -4.04 14.33
N ASP A 288 1.69 -5.04 14.64
CA ASP A 288 1.29 -6.45 14.65
C ASP A 288 0.42 -6.82 15.87
N GLY A 289 -0.28 -7.95 15.79
CA GLY A 289 -1.01 -8.54 16.91
C GLY A 289 -2.41 -7.98 17.18
N VAL A 290 -2.88 -7.00 16.42
CA VAL A 290 -4.27 -6.53 16.47
C VAL A 290 -5.03 -7.15 15.30
N GLU A 291 -5.74 -8.25 15.52
CA GLU A 291 -6.67 -8.80 14.52
C GLU A 291 -8.11 -8.54 14.95
N VAL A 292 -8.98 -8.24 13.97
CA VAL A 292 -10.43 -8.09 14.17
C VAL A 292 -11.13 -9.36 13.71
N GLY A 293 -12.15 -9.81 14.46
CA GLY A 293 -12.91 -11.01 14.14
C GLY A 293 -13.60 -10.96 12.76
N GLU A 294 -13.89 -12.15 12.21
CA GLU A 294 -14.30 -12.41 10.80
C GLU A 294 -15.38 -11.47 10.23
N ARG A 295 -16.40 -11.11 11.03
CA ARG A 295 -17.57 -10.33 10.56
C ARG A 295 -17.52 -8.84 10.91
N GLY A 296 -16.50 -8.38 11.63
CA GLY A 296 -16.53 -7.06 12.26
C GLY A 296 -16.19 -5.89 11.36
N TYR A 297 -15.48 -6.10 10.24
CA TYR A 297 -14.82 -4.95 9.61
C TYR A 297 -14.41 -5.16 8.14
N VAL A 298 -15.33 -4.90 7.20
CA VAL A 298 -15.06 -4.83 5.75
C VAL A 298 -14.78 -3.38 5.27
N GLY A 299 -14.93 -2.40 6.18
CA GLY A 299 -15.10 -0.99 5.82
C GLY A 299 -16.54 -0.72 5.35
N ARG A 300 -16.96 0.54 5.27
CA ARG A 300 -18.25 0.91 4.67
C ARG A 300 -18.08 1.17 3.18
N SER A 301 -19.09 0.83 2.39
CA SER A 301 -19.12 1.03 0.93
C SER A 301 -19.28 2.50 0.53
N ASP A 302 -19.55 3.40 1.47
CA ASP A 302 -19.57 4.84 1.23
C ASP A 302 -18.18 5.48 1.42
N GLY A 303 -17.15 4.72 1.84
CA GLY A 303 -15.80 5.20 2.09
C GLY A 303 -15.66 6.23 3.24
N HIS A 304 -16.76 6.56 3.93
CA HIS A 304 -16.81 7.62 4.95
C HIS A 304 -17.02 7.03 6.34
N TRP A 305 -16.10 7.33 7.25
CA TRP A 305 -16.34 7.16 8.69
C TRP A 305 -16.70 8.53 9.26
N GLU A 306 -17.88 8.65 9.88
CA GLU A 306 -18.36 9.84 10.60
C GLU A 306 -17.46 10.28 11.79
N GLY A 307 -16.29 9.67 11.95
CA GLY A 307 -15.29 10.02 12.96
C GLY A 307 -14.38 11.20 12.59
N ASP A 308 -14.50 11.79 11.40
CA ASP A 308 -13.71 12.96 11.00
C ASP A 308 -14.22 14.30 11.62
N GLU A 309 -15.32 14.30 12.38
CA GLU A 309 -15.85 15.52 13.05
C GLU A 309 -15.88 15.48 14.59
N HIS A 310 -15.63 14.34 15.24
CA HIS A 310 -15.65 14.26 16.71
C HIS A 310 -14.53 13.39 17.28
N ARG A 311 -13.32 13.95 17.38
CA ARG A 311 -12.42 13.64 18.50
C ARG A 311 -11.64 14.88 18.92
N THR A 312 -12.38 15.84 19.47
CA THR A 312 -11.85 16.88 20.34
C THR A 312 -11.25 16.23 21.60
N HIS A 313 -10.04 16.67 21.95
CA HIS A 313 -9.39 16.57 23.25
C HIS A 313 -9.33 15.20 23.93
N GLY A 314 -8.12 14.64 23.97
CA GLY A 314 -7.76 13.67 24.99
C GLY A 314 -7.79 14.36 26.35
N GLU A 315 -8.75 13.98 27.19
CA GLU A 315 -8.65 14.17 28.63
C GLU A 315 -8.37 12.81 29.27
N ASN A 316 -7.13 12.72 29.79
CA ASN A 316 -6.73 11.79 30.83
C ASN A 316 -7.68 11.93 32.02
N HIS A 317 -8.30 10.85 32.49
CA HIS A 317 -8.62 10.71 33.91
C HIS A 317 -8.28 9.29 34.39
N GLN A 318 -7.11 9.20 35.03
CA GLN A 318 -6.85 8.27 36.13
C GLN A 318 -7.25 8.95 37.45
N SER A 319 -7.66 8.13 38.44
CA SER A 319 -8.13 8.45 39.81
C SER A 319 -9.52 9.10 39.86
N GLU A 320 -10.46 8.69 40.72
CA GLU A 320 -10.35 8.21 42.10
C GLU A 320 -11.32 7.07 42.40
N LEU A 321 -10.79 5.97 42.95
CA LEU A 321 -11.51 5.07 43.84
C LEU A 321 -11.05 5.43 45.25
N GLU A 322 -11.92 6.02 46.07
CA GLU A 322 -12.02 5.68 47.51
C GLU A 322 -13.17 6.41 48.24
N THR A 323 -13.95 5.59 48.95
CA THR A 323 -14.68 5.87 50.21
C THR A 323 -15.81 6.90 50.25
N SER A 324 -17.04 6.40 50.48
CA SER A 324 -17.65 6.52 51.81
C SER A 324 -18.76 5.49 52.03
N HIS A 325 -18.55 4.61 53.00
CA HIS A 325 -19.58 3.83 53.67
C HIS A 325 -20.50 4.76 54.48
N SER A 326 -21.82 4.51 54.48
CA SER A 326 -22.56 4.52 55.74
C SER A 326 -23.79 3.60 55.64
N TRP A 327 -23.90 2.76 56.67
CA TRP A 327 -24.88 1.70 56.85
C TRP A 327 -25.59 2.03 58.18
N VAL A 328 -26.90 2.28 58.15
CA VAL A 328 -27.84 2.20 59.29
C VAL A 328 -29.22 1.98 58.62
N GLY A 329 -30.04 0.96 58.86
CA GLY A 329 -30.19 0.05 59.98
C GLY A 329 -31.65 0.12 60.47
N GLY A 330 -32.42 -0.97 60.35
CA GLY A 330 -33.56 -1.23 61.26
C GLY A 330 -34.95 -1.47 60.65
N ALA A 331 -35.35 -2.76 60.62
CA ALA A 331 -36.64 -3.37 61.01
C ALA A 331 -37.93 -2.52 61.02
N GLY A 332 -39.13 -2.98 60.63
CA GLY A 332 -39.67 -4.32 60.36
C GLY A 332 -41.19 -4.33 60.61
N ARG A 333 -41.88 -5.42 60.19
CA ARG A 333 -43.28 -5.84 60.50
C ARG A 333 -44.41 -5.05 59.80
N LYS A 334 -45.64 -5.55 59.54
CA LYS A 334 -46.32 -6.86 59.33
C LYS A 334 -47.80 -6.45 59.05
N SER A 335 -48.48 -7.16 58.13
CA SER A 335 -49.95 -7.44 58.06
C SER A 335 -51.00 -6.29 58.13
N GLY A 336 -51.98 -6.31 57.21
CA GLY A 336 -53.20 -5.48 57.16
C GLY A 336 -54.21 -5.79 58.29
N PRO A 337 -55.55 -5.65 58.12
CA PRO A 337 -56.37 -5.12 57.01
C PRO A 337 -57.33 -3.98 57.45
N THR A 338 -58.01 -3.35 56.49
CA THR A 338 -59.45 -2.98 56.51
C THR A 338 -59.88 -2.53 55.13
#